data_AF-A0A927PP80-F1
#
_entry.id   AF-A0A927PP80-F1
#
_cell.length_a   1.000
_cell.length_b   1.000
_cell.length_c   1.000
_cell.angle_alpha   90.00
_cell.angle_beta   90.00
_cell.angle_gamma   90.00
#
_symmetry.space_group_name_H-M   'P 1'
#
loop_
_entity.id
_entity.type
_entity.pdbx_description
1 polymer ?
#
loop_
_entity_poly.entity_id
_entity_poly.type
_entity_poly.pdbx_seq_one_letter_code
_entity_poly.pdbx_strand_id
1 'polypeptide(L)'
;MRRDTFELFARELLQAKGFEIVEQPDRGADGGRDLVVLENRKGGFGSNTVRWLVSCKHTAHSGRAVSPRDEANIRDRLETHRCQGFLAFYSHVPTSGLGKILQALDGTFQYVQYDHEMIERVLLSDPAGRDVARRFMPRSFAVWEGSSQPDAASAGVLHPAGSSAGSERVRLLVEVVNHRRRCADMRADELLPQGSVVEHFDVIPSLHFGTMEYDVNGLNVVVGLKRVLCHVTSDHGEVQADTFGSGGTRASDPTYNAGDVWEFVGPQGELLKGYALGQEALCKIKTRPGLPAHARIELTVARSDIDCSFSPPKAANQATRKVMARFLEKASFQEVTDHFVLSTVEMKSQ
;
A
#
# COMPACT_ATOMS: atom_id res chain seq x y z
N MET A 1 -13.76 19.74 -3.83
CA MET A 1 -12.71 20.34 -4.70
C MET A 1 -13.25 20.49 -6.13
N ARG A 2 -12.88 21.54 -6.90
CA ARG A 2 -13.24 21.69 -8.32
C ARG A 2 -12.17 21.05 -9.22
N ARG A 3 -12.47 20.78 -10.50
CA ARG A 3 -11.56 20.09 -11.43
C ARG A 3 -10.18 20.76 -11.54
N ASP A 4 -10.13 22.05 -11.85
CA ASP A 4 -8.86 22.78 -11.99
C ASP A 4 -8.05 22.81 -10.69
N THR A 5 -8.75 22.77 -9.55
CA THR A 5 -8.10 22.66 -8.23
C THR A 5 -7.49 21.26 -8.02
N PHE A 6 -8.08 20.22 -8.60
CA PHE A 6 -7.59 18.84 -8.51
C PHE A 6 -6.29 18.63 -9.30
N GLU A 7 -6.13 19.29 -10.44
CA GLU A 7 -4.87 19.28 -11.21
C GLU A 7 -3.75 20.00 -10.45
N LEU A 8 -4.03 21.17 -9.86
CA LEU A 8 -3.09 21.87 -8.99
C LEU A 8 -2.71 21.04 -7.75
N PHE A 9 -3.66 20.30 -7.20
CA PHE A 9 -3.42 19.38 -6.11
C PHE A 9 -2.52 18.21 -6.51
N ALA A 10 -2.78 17.59 -7.66
CA ALA A 10 -1.95 16.50 -8.18
C ALA A 10 -0.50 16.96 -8.38
N ARG A 11 -0.31 18.16 -8.94
CA ARG A 11 1.01 18.78 -9.06
C ARG A 11 1.73 18.88 -7.72
N GLU A 12 1.11 19.50 -6.72
CA GLU A 12 1.74 19.76 -5.42
C GLU A 12 2.03 18.44 -4.68
N LEU A 13 1.13 17.45 -4.80
CA LEU A 13 1.37 16.12 -4.22
C LEU A 13 2.56 15.43 -4.89
N LEU A 14 2.61 15.42 -6.22
CA LEU A 14 3.74 14.80 -6.94
C LEU A 14 5.06 15.52 -6.64
N GLN A 15 5.05 16.84 -6.55
CA GLN A 15 6.23 17.61 -6.14
C GLN A 15 6.67 17.26 -4.71
N ALA A 16 5.73 17.13 -3.76
CA ALA A 16 6.02 16.68 -2.40
C ALA A 16 6.62 15.25 -2.37
N LYS A 17 6.28 14.41 -3.36
CA LYS A 17 6.88 13.07 -3.54
C LYS A 17 8.22 13.07 -4.29
N GLY A 18 8.78 14.24 -4.59
CA GLY A 18 10.09 14.37 -5.21
C GLY A 18 10.09 14.30 -6.74
N PHE A 19 8.92 14.38 -7.38
CA PHE A 19 8.85 14.55 -8.83
C PHE A 19 9.18 15.99 -9.21
N GLU A 20 9.87 16.15 -10.33
CA GLU A 20 10.12 17.45 -10.93
C GLU A 20 9.00 17.79 -11.92
N ILE A 21 8.39 18.97 -11.78
CA ILE A 21 7.31 19.41 -12.67
C ILE A 21 7.93 20.04 -13.92
N VAL A 22 7.74 19.40 -15.08
CA VAL A 22 8.26 19.93 -16.36
C VAL A 22 7.22 20.78 -17.05
N GLU A 23 5.97 20.33 -17.05
CA GLU A 23 4.86 21.03 -17.68
C GLU A 23 3.76 21.23 -16.65
N GLN A 24 3.40 22.49 -16.44
CA GLN A 24 2.39 22.91 -15.48
C GLN A 24 0.97 22.61 -16.01
N PRO A 25 -0.04 22.49 -15.13
CA PRO A 25 -1.43 22.56 -15.54
C PRO A 25 -1.71 23.89 -16.25
N ASP A 26 -2.21 23.83 -17.49
CA ASP A 26 -2.61 24.99 -18.28
C ASP A 26 -4.11 24.90 -18.63
N ARG A 27 -4.70 26.02 -19.08
CA ARG A 27 -6.08 26.06 -19.57
C ARG A 27 -6.07 26.29 -21.08
N GLY A 28 -6.13 25.22 -21.86
CA GLY A 28 -6.21 25.35 -23.33
C GLY A 28 -6.48 24.06 -24.09
N ALA A 29 -6.31 24.12 -25.42
CA ALA A 29 -6.31 22.93 -26.28
C ALA A 29 -4.98 22.17 -26.11
N ASP A 30 -4.78 21.61 -24.92
CA ASP A 30 -3.46 21.12 -24.46
C ASP A 30 -3.09 19.74 -25.00
N GLY A 31 -3.64 19.33 -26.15
CA GLY A 31 -3.42 17.99 -26.71
C GLY A 31 -3.85 16.85 -25.77
N GLY A 32 -4.64 17.17 -24.73
CA GLY A 32 -5.14 16.23 -23.73
C GLY A 32 -4.20 15.97 -22.54
N ARG A 33 -3.06 16.64 -22.38
CA ARG A 33 -2.23 16.49 -21.16
C ARG A 33 -2.74 17.36 -20.01
N ASP A 34 -2.67 16.85 -18.79
CA ASP A 34 -2.97 17.64 -17.59
C ASP A 34 -1.68 18.15 -16.93
N LEU A 35 -0.61 17.34 -16.87
CA LEU A 35 0.75 17.75 -16.50
C LEU A 35 1.79 16.73 -16.97
N VAL A 36 3.06 17.14 -17.03
CA VAL A 36 4.20 16.25 -17.28
C VAL A 36 5.24 16.40 -16.19
N VAL A 37 5.68 15.27 -15.63
CA VAL A 37 6.63 15.23 -14.52
C VAL A 37 7.81 14.32 -14.82
N LEU A 38 8.95 14.56 -14.16
CA LEU A 38 10.11 13.67 -14.18
C LEU A 38 10.29 13.01 -12.83
N GLU A 39 10.53 11.71 -12.86
CA GLU A 39 10.92 10.92 -11.70
C GLU A 39 12.39 10.57 -11.81
N ASN A 40 13.21 11.10 -10.89
CA ASN A 40 14.63 10.79 -10.82
C ASN A 40 14.85 9.59 -9.90
N ARG A 41 15.11 8.42 -10.48
CA ARG A 41 15.38 7.19 -9.76
C ARG A 41 16.88 7.01 -9.57
N LYS A 42 17.32 6.80 -8.33
CA LYS A 42 18.71 6.43 -8.03
C LYS A 42 18.78 4.95 -7.72
N GLY A 43 19.61 4.22 -8.47
CA GLY A 43 19.95 2.82 -8.20
C GLY A 43 21.44 2.65 -7.95
N GLY A 44 21.85 1.44 -7.58
CA GLY A 44 23.27 1.14 -7.27
C GLY A 44 24.24 1.35 -8.44
N PHE A 45 23.73 1.36 -9.69
CA PHE A 45 24.54 1.52 -10.90
C PHE A 45 24.38 2.89 -11.59
N GLY A 46 23.65 3.83 -10.98
CA GLY A 46 23.45 5.18 -11.53
C GLY A 46 22.04 5.72 -11.32
N SER A 47 21.78 6.88 -11.90
CA SER A 47 20.46 7.51 -11.92
C SER A 47 19.78 7.33 -13.26
N ASN A 48 18.48 7.02 -13.25
CA ASN A 48 17.62 7.02 -14.43
C ASN A 48 16.46 7.99 -14.23
N THR A 49 16.04 8.67 -15.28
CA THR A 49 14.93 9.62 -15.25
C THR A 49 13.78 9.10 -16.10
N VAL A 50 12.57 9.08 -15.54
CA VAL A 50 11.34 8.68 -16.26
C VAL A 50 10.46 9.91 -16.45
N ARG A 51 10.13 10.24 -17.71
CA ARG A 51 9.15 11.28 -18.05
C ARG A 51 7.75 10.68 -18.05
N TRP A 52 6.90 11.21 -17.19
CA TRP A 52 5.53 10.75 -16.99
C TRP A 52 4.53 11.73 -17.58
N LEU A 53 3.65 11.22 -18.44
CA LEU A 53 2.41 11.90 -18.78
C LEU A 53 1.42 11.65 -17.66
N VAL A 54 0.99 12.69 -16.98
CA VAL A 54 -0.01 12.57 -15.93
C VAL A 54 -1.37 12.98 -16.47
N SER A 55 -2.40 12.21 -16.14
CA SER A 55 -3.78 12.62 -16.37
C SER A 55 -4.57 12.65 -15.08
N CYS A 56 -5.22 13.79 -14.83
CA CYS A 56 -6.02 14.09 -13.66
C CYS A 56 -7.51 14.01 -13.99
N LYS A 57 -8.22 13.05 -13.40
CA LYS A 57 -9.70 12.95 -13.55
C LYS A 57 -10.38 13.04 -12.20
N HIS A 58 -11.17 14.09 -12.02
CA HIS A 58 -11.97 14.30 -10.81
C HIS A 58 -13.44 13.97 -11.05
N THR A 59 -13.88 12.80 -10.60
CA THR A 59 -15.28 12.35 -10.71
C THR A 59 -15.96 12.10 -9.37
N ALA A 60 -15.31 12.42 -8.25
CA ALA A 60 -15.80 12.13 -6.90
C ALA A 60 -17.22 12.67 -6.62
N HIS A 61 -17.54 13.89 -7.09
CA HIS A 61 -18.89 14.47 -6.90
C HIS A 61 -19.98 13.77 -7.69
N SER A 62 -19.61 13.06 -8.76
CA SER A 62 -20.55 12.32 -9.61
C SER A 62 -20.68 10.85 -9.24
N GLY A 63 -19.80 10.32 -8.36
CA GLY A 63 -19.71 8.89 -8.04
C GLY A 63 -19.37 7.98 -9.22
N ARG A 64 -19.04 8.56 -10.38
CA ARG A 64 -18.80 7.84 -11.64
C ARG A 64 -17.36 7.36 -11.73
N ALA A 65 -17.18 6.10 -12.10
CA ALA A 65 -15.87 5.56 -12.45
C ALA A 65 -15.32 6.19 -13.75
N VAL A 66 -14.00 6.31 -13.86
CA VAL A 66 -13.34 6.88 -15.05
C VAL A 66 -13.42 5.90 -16.22
N SER A 67 -13.92 6.36 -17.37
CA SER A 67 -14.20 5.52 -18.54
C SER A 67 -13.22 5.77 -19.69
N PRO A 68 -13.16 4.89 -20.71
CA PRO A 68 -12.37 5.15 -21.93
C PRO A 68 -12.75 6.43 -22.67
N ARG A 69 -13.95 6.96 -22.45
CA ARG A 69 -14.36 8.26 -23.02
C ARG A 69 -13.74 9.43 -22.29
N ASP A 70 -13.43 9.28 -21.00
CA ASP A 70 -12.75 10.30 -20.21
C ASP A 70 -11.24 10.28 -20.48
N GLU A 71 -10.68 9.13 -20.89
CA GLU A 71 -9.29 8.98 -21.34
C GLU A 71 -9.15 8.32 -22.71
N ALA A 72 -9.14 9.17 -23.73
CA ALA A 72 -8.92 8.78 -25.12
C ALA A 72 -7.44 8.91 -25.52
N ASN A 73 -7.03 8.07 -26.48
CA ASN A 73 -5.76 8.16 -27.21
C ASN A 73 -4.50 8.26 -26.32
N ILE A 74 -4.46 7.47 -25.25
CA ILE A 74 -3.38 7.52 -24.24
C ILE A 74 -2.01 7.28 -24.88
N ARG A 75 -1.88 6.29 -25.77
CA ARG A 75 -0.62 5.98 -26.47
C ARG A 75 -0.15 7.14 -27.34
N ASP A 76 -1.04 7.67 -28.18
CA ASP A 76 -0.71 8.80 -29.06
C ASP A 76 -0.25 10.02 -28.25
N ARG A 77 -0.86 10.27 -27.08
CA ARG A 77 -0.43 11.34 -26.17
C ARG A 77 0.92 11.07 -25.54
N LEU A 78 1.19 9.84 -25.11
CA LEU A 78 2.51 9.45 -24.57
C LEU A 78 3.61 9.70 -25.60
N GLU A 79 3.37 9.30 -26.85
CA GLU A 79 4.32 9.48 -27.96
C GLU A 79 4.49 10.96 -28.32
N THR A 80 3.38 11.70 -28.44
CA THR A 80 3.38 13.14 -28.75
C THR A 80 4.19 13.94 -27.73
N HIS A 81 4.05 13.62 -26.43
CA HIS A 81 4.77 14.28 -25.35
C HIS A 81 6.09 13.60 -24.97
N ARG A 82 6.54 12.60 -25.74
CA ARG A 82 7.78 11.83 -25.53
C ARG A 82 7.91 11.31 -24.10
N CYS A 83 6.82 10.82 -23.53
CA CYS A 83 6.75 10.28 -22.18
C CYS A 83 7.03 8.77 -22.19
N GLN A 84 7.74 8.28 -21.18
CA GLN A 84 8.08 6.86 -21.01
C GLN A 84 7.07 6.14 -20.11
N GLY A 85 6.20 6.89 -19.44
CA GLY A 85 5.16 6.30 -18.61
C GLY A 85 3.91 7.16 -18.50
N PHE A 86 2.82 6.50 -18.11
CA PHE A 86 1.53 7.11 -17.84
C PHE A 86 1.18 7.03 -16.35
N LEU A 87 0.86 8.17 -15.76
CA LEU A 87 0.39 8.28 -14.38
C LEU A 87 -1.09 8.65 -14.38
N ALA A 88 -1.94 7.68 -14.07
CA ALA A 88 -3.38 7.86 -13.91
C ALA A 88 -3.68 8.43 -12.52
N PHE A 89 -3.99 9.73 -12.41
CA PHE A 89 -4.29 10.40 -11.15
C PHE A 89 -5.80 10.67 -11.04
N TYR A 90 -6.54 9.74 -10.46
CA TYR A 90 -8.01 9.74 -10.48
C TYR A 90 -8.59 9.83 -9.07
N SER A 91 -9.60 10.68 -8.89
CA SER A 91 -10.33 10.72 -7.62
C SER A 91 -11.34 9.58 -7.45
N HIS A 92 -11.37 8.62 -8.37
CA HIS A 92 -12.20 7.43 -8.34
C HIS A 92 -11.56 6.34 -9.22
N VAL A 93 -11.85 5.07 -8.94
CA VAL A 93 -11.33 3.95 -9.73
C VAL A 93 -11.78 3.99 -11.20
N PRO A 94 -10.95 3.52 -12.15
CA PRO A 94 -11.35 3.37 -13.54
C PRO A 94 -12.34 2.21 -13.73
N THR A 95 -13.13 2.27 -14.80
CA THR A 95 -13.97 1.15 -15.25
C THR A 95 -13.10 0.00 -15.78
N SER A 96 -13.60 -1.23 -15.77
CA SER A 96 -12.90 -2.40 -16.31
C SER A 96 -12.45 -2.22 -17.77
N GLY A 97 -13.25 -1.51 -18.58
CA GLY A 97 -12.90 -1.17 -19.95
C GLY A 97 -11.66 -0.28 -20.04
N LEU A 98 -11.57 0.76 -19.21
CA LEU A 98 -10.37 1.61 -19.15
C LEU A 98 -9.20 0.87 -18.51
N GLY A 99 -9.44 0.06 -17.47
CA GLY A 99 -8.41 -0.76 -16.82
C GLY A 99 -7.69 -1.70 -17.79
N LYS A 100 -8.41 -2.32 -18.74
CA LYS A 100 -7.80 -3.14 -19.81
C LYS A 100 -6.89 -2.31 -20.73
N ILE A 101 -7.30 -1.09 -21.09
CA ILE A 101 -6.49 -0.18 -21.92
C ILE A 101 -5.21 0.22 -21.17
N LEU A 102 -5.33 0.56 -19.88
CA LEU A 102 -4.21 0.95 -19.04
C LEU A 102 -3.22 -0.20 -18.82
N GLN A 103 -3.71 -1.42 -18.56
CA GLN A 103 -2.87 -2.61 -18.45
C GLN A 103 -2.15 -2.95 -19.76
N ALA A 104 -2.78 -2.68 -20.91
CA ALA A 104 -2.15 -2.88 -22.20
C ALA A 104 -1.05 -1.86 -22.53
N LEU A 105 -0.81 -0.86 -21.68
CA LEU A 105 0.38 0.01 -21.78
C LEU A 105 1.64 -0.71 -21.31
N ASP A 106 1.48 -1.66 -20.38
CA ASP A 106 2.58 -2.40 -19.76
C ASP A 106 3.37 -3.19 -20.82
N GLY A 107 4.70 -3.12 -20.73
CA GLY A 107 5.63 -3.67 -21.72
C GLY A 107 6.13 -2.69 -22.80
N THR A 108 5.45 -1.56 -23.04
CA THR A 108 5.94 -0.48 -23.92
C THR A 108 6.13 0.83 -23.16
N PHE A 109 5.19 1.14 -22.28
CA PHE A 109 5.26 2.30 -21.39
C PHE A 109 5.10 1.85 -19.95
N GLN A 110 5.70 2.57 -19.02
CA GLN A 110 5.43 2.36 -17.60
C GLN A 110 4.03 2.86 -17.26
N TYR A 111 3.39 2.23 -16.28
CA TYR A 111 2.05 2.63 -15.85
C TYR A 111 1.94 2.63 -14.32
N VAL A 112 1.40 3.72 -13.78
CA VAL A 112 1.12 3.89 -12.35
C VAL A 112 -0.29 4.47 -12.18
N GLN A 113 -1.05 3.93 -11.22
CA GLN A 113 -2.37 4.44 -10.85
C GLN A 113 -2.36 5.03 -9.44
N TYR A 114 -2.87 6.24 -9.35
CA TYR A 114 -3.24 6.95 -8.14
C TYR A 114 -4.76 7.08 -8.15
N ASP A 115 -5.46 6.13 -7.53
CA ASP A 115 -6.89 6.31 -7.21
C ASP A 115 -7.06 7.05 -5.88
N HIS A 116 -8.31 7.34 -5.51
CA HIS A 116 -8.63 8.04 -4.28
C HIS A 116 -7.97 7.46 -3.02
N GLU A 117 -7.89 6.13 -2.90
CA GLU A 117 -7.27 5.45 -1.76
C GLU A 117 -5.74 5.61 -1.78
N MET A 118 -5.10 5.42 -2.94
CA MET A 118 -3.66 5.67 -3.08
C MET A 118 -3.31 7.13 -2.80
N ILE A 119 -4.11 8.07 -3.29
CA ILE A 119 -3.94 9.51 -3.06
C ILE A 119 -4.03 9.81 -1.56
N GLU A 120 -5.05 9.31 -0.88
CA GLU A 120 -5.22 9.50 0.57
C GLU A 120 -4.04 8.90 1.35
N ARG A 121 -3.63 7.68 1.04
CA ARG A 121 -2.44 7.06 1.64
C ARG A 121 -1.23 7.98 1.52
N VAL A 122 -0.91 8.43 0.30
CA VAL A 122 0.27 9.25 0.05
C VAL A 122 0.20 10.59 0.77
N LEU A 123 -0.99 11.16 0.92
CA LEU A 123 -1.20 12.39 1.69
C LEU A 123 -0.93 12.21 3.19
N LEU A 124 -1.32 11.08 3.78
CA LEU A 124 -1.27 10.92 5.23
C LEU A 124 0.03 10.26 5.74
N SER A 125 0.76 9.59 4.85
CA SER A 125 1.93 8.78 5.22
C SER A 125 3.21 9.59 5.50
N ASP A 126 3.34 10.82 5.00
CA ASP A 126 4.55 11.64 5.22
C ASP A 126 4.20 13.12 5.51
N PRO A 127 5.08 13.86 6.23
CA PRO A 127 4.80 15.24 6.61
C PRO A 127 4.51 16.18 5.43
N ALA A 128 5.21 16.02 4.30
CA ALA A 128 5.01 16.85 3.13
C ALA A 128 3.63 16.60 2.48
N GLY A 129 3.19 15.34 2.44
CA GLY A 129 1.82 14.96 2.06
C GLY A 129 0.77 15.60 2.97
N ARG A 130 1.01 15.64 4.28
CA ARG A 130 0.07 16.24 5.26
C ARG A 130 -0.05 17.74 5.08
N ASP A 131 1.03 18.42 4.71
CA ASP A 131 0.99 19.85 4.38
C ASP A 131 0.15 20.11 3.13
N VAL A 132 0.26 19.26 2.10
CA VAL A 132 -0.61 19.30 0.92
C VAL A 132 -2.07 19.06 1.32
N ALA A 133 -2.34 18.06 2.17
CA ALA A 133 -3.69 17.75 2.66
C ALA A 133 -4.30 18.94 3.43
N ARG A 134 -3.53 19.57 4.33
CA ARG A 134 -3.95 20.75 5.09
C ARG A 134 -4.32 21.92 4.18
N ARG A 135 -3.58 22.12 3.08
CA ARG A 135 -3.84 23.19 2.10
C ARG A 135 -5.06 22.93 1.23
N PHE A 136 -5.19 21.72 0.69
CA PHE A 136 -6.20 21.42 -0.33
C PHE A 136 -7.50 20.81 0.23
N MET A 137 -7.45 20.21 1.42
CA MET A 137 -8.56 19.53 2.09
C MET A 137 -8.66 19.92 3.58
N PRO A 138 -8.61 21.22 3.95
CA PRO A 138 -8.45 21.67 5.34
C PRO A 138 -9.52 21.14 6.30
N ARG A 139 -10.77 21.00 5.83
CA ARG A 139 -11.87 20.47 6.66
C ARG A 139 -11.69 18.99 6.98
N SER A 140 -11.42 18.18 5.95
CA SER A 140 -11.21 16.74 6.12
C SER A 140 -9.95 16.46 6.93
N PHE A 141 -8.88 17.23 6.68
CA PHE A 141 -7.63 17.10 7.42
C PHE A 141 -7.77 17.46 8.90
N ALA A 142 -8.52 18.53 9.24
CA ALA A 142 -8.76 18.89 10.64
C ALA A 142 -9.54 17.81 11.41
N VAL A 143 -10.52 17.16 10.76
CA VAL A 143 -11.25 16.02 11.35
C VAL A 143 -10.29 14.85 11.57
N TRP A 144 -9.47 14.53 10.56
CA TRP A 144 -8.46 13.47 10.67
C TRP A 144 -7.47 13.75 11.81
N GLU A 145 -6.90 14.96 11.88
CA GLU A 145 -5.92 15.37 12.88
C GLU A 145 -6.51 15.31 14.31
N GLY A 146 -7.75 15.77 14.50
CA GLY A 146 -8.45 15.68 15.78
C GLY A 146 -8.79 14.24 16.19
N SER A 147 -9.03 13.35 15.23
CA SER A 147 -9.26 11.92 15.50
C SER A 147 -7.98 11.09 15.63
N SER A 148 -6.83 11.67 15.28
CA SER A 148 -5.51 10.99 15.25
C SER A 148 -4.61 11.39 16.43
N GLN A 149 -5.07 12.27 17.32
CA GLN A 149 -4.38 12.53 18.60
C GLN A 149 -4.85 11.51 19.66
N PRO A 150 -3.94 10.79 20.33
CA PRO A 150 -4.29 10.06 21.55
C PRO A 150 -4.66 11.06 22.64
N ASP A 151 -5.62 10.69 23.50
CA ASP A 151 -6.07 11.49 24.65
C ASP A 151 -4.88 12.11 25.39
N ALA A 152 -4.86 13.44 25.43
CA ALA A 152 -3.89 14.23 26.18
C ALA A 152 -4.16 14.08 27.69
N ALA A 153 -3.79 12.93 28.27
CA ALA A 153 -3.84 12.67 29.70
C ALA A 153 -2.63 11.85 30.17
N SER A 154 -1.41 12.25 29.79
CA SER A 154 -0.16 11.88 30.48
C SER A 154 1.05 12.62 29.91
N ALA A 155 1.02 13.96 29.92
CA ALA A 155 2.21 14.77 29.67
C ALA A 155 2.49 15.66 30.88
N GLY A 156 2.97 15.04 31.96
CA GLY A 156 3.61 15.72 33.08
C GLY A 156 5.11 15.50 33.01
N VAL A 157 5.84 16.60 32.86
CA VAL A 157 7.27 16.87 33.13
C VAL A 157 7.99 17.40 31.89
N LEU A 158 8.12 18.74 31.87
CA LEU A 158 9.09 19.46 31.07
C LEU A 158 10.50 19.10 31.53
N HIS A 159 11.38 18.72 30.60
CA HIS A 159 12.82 18.90 30.74
C HIS A 159 13.35 19.85 29.67
N PRO A 160 14.36 20.69 30.02
CA PRO A 160 14.75 21.84 29.23
C PRO A 160 15.60 21.46 28.02
N ALA A 161 15.61 22.37 27.04
CA ALA A 161 16.43 22.33 25.85
C ALA A 161 17.91 22.08 26.18
N GLY A 162 18.42 20.93 25.72
CA GLY A 162 19.82 20.56 25.72
C GLY A 162 20.22 20.10 24.33
N SER A 163 21.37 20.57 23.86
CA SER A 163 21.95 20.27 22.55
C SER A 163 22.36 18.81 22.35
N SER A 164 22.48 18.42 21.07
CA SER A 164 23.51 17.55 20.48
C SER A 164 23.11 16.15 19.98
N ALA A 165 23.88 15.74 18.96
CA ALA A 165 24.07 14.42 18.37
C ALA A 165 22.97 13.90 17.43
N GLY A 166 23.31 13.81 16.14
CA GLY A 166 22.57 13.01 15.16
C GLY A 166 22.55 11.56 15.62
N SER A 167 21.40 11.09 16.09
CA SER A 167 21.18 9.68 16.40
C SER A 167 21.13 8.91 15.08
N GLU A 168 22.19 8.16 14.83
CA GLU A 168 22.26 7.21 13.72
C GLU A 168 21.14 6.17 13.91
N ARG A 169 20.17 6.18 13.00
CA ARG A 169 19.06 5.22 13.04
C ARG A 169 19.57 3.85 12.62
N VAL A 170 19.19 2.81 13.36
CA VAL A 170 19.53 1.43 13.01
C VAL A 170 18.95 1.08 11.65
N ARG A 171 19.78 0.50 10.79
CA ARG A 171 19.37 -0.06 9.50
C ARG A 171 19.37 -1.57 9.56
N LEU A 172 18.27 -2.18 9.15
CA LEU A 172 18.17 -3.61 8.91
C LEU A 172 18.03 -3.84 7.41
N LEU A 173 18.70 -4.87 6.90
CA LEU A 173 18.47 -5.33 5.54
C LEU A 173 17.10 -6.02 5.49
N VAL A 174 16.24 -5.58 4.57
CA VAL A 174 14.87 -6.08 4.45
C VAL A 174 14.68 -6.80 3.12
N GLU A 175 14.32 -8.08 3.20
CA GLU A 175 13.93 -8.89 2.05
C GLU A 175 12.43 -9.14 2.08
N VAL A 176 11.73 -8.84 0.98
CA VAL A 176 10.27 -8.98 0.88
C VAL A 176 9.90 -9.88 -0.29
N VAL A 177 9.12 -10.92 -0.01
CA VAL A 177 8.55 -11.82 -1.00
C VAL A 177 7.04 -11.78 -0.89
N ASN A 178 6.35 -11.21 -1.88
CA ASN A 178 4.89 -11.21 -1.96
C ASN A 178 4.45 -12.15 -3.08
N HIS A 179 3.94 -13.35 -2.74
CA HIS A 179 3.48 -14.35 -3.70
C HIS A 179 2.18 -13.92 -4.40
N ARG A 180 1.38 -13.06 -3.74
CA ARG A 180 0.07 -12.56 -4.20
C ARG A 180 -0.15 -11.07 -3.91
N ARG A 181 0.70 -10.20 -4.45
CA ARG A 181 0.67 -8.72 -4.26
C ARG A 181 -0.69 -8.04 -4.40
N ARG A 182 -1.64 -8.58 -5.18
CA ARG A 182 -2.99 -8.00 -5.31
C ARG A 182 -3.96 -8.41 -4.21
N CYS A 183 -3.72 -9.54 -3.54
CA CYS A 183 -4.53 -10.01 -2.41
C CYS A 183 -3.89 -9.68 -1.07
N ALA A 184 -2.57 -9.75 -0.98
CA ALA A 184 -1.80 -9.36 0.18
C ALA A 184 -0.47 -8.73 -0.27
N ASP A 185 -0.27 -7.47 0.08
CA ASP A 185 0.99 -6.75 -0.11
C ASP A 185 1.54 -6.37 1.26
N MET A 186 2.66 -6.98 1.62
CA MET A 186 3.37 -6.67 2.86
C MET A 186 4.69 -5.95 2.53
N ARG A 187 5.05 -4.94 3.32
CA ARG A 187 6.33 -4.21 3.20
C ARG A 187 6.84 -3.81 4.56
N ALA A 188 8.15 -3.65 4.70
CA ALA A 188 8.78 -3.07 5.88
C ALA A 188 9.91 -2.11 5.46
N ASP A 189 10.19 -1.13 6.30
CA ASP A 189 11.25 -0.15 6.07
C ASP A 189 12.60 -0.66 6.61
N GLU A 190 13.68 -0.40 5.87
CA GLU A 190 15.04 -0.72 6.30
C GLU A 190 15.52 0.17 7.46
N LEU A 191 14.96 1.38 7.58
CA LEU A 191 15.29 2.34 8.62
C LEU A 191 14.31 2.24 9.77
N LEU A 192 14.79 1.80 10.92
CA LEU A 192 13.97 1.69 12.12
C LEU A 192 13.62 3.07 12.72
N PRO A 193 12.54 3.14 13.54
CA PRO A 193 12.19 4.34 14.28
C PRO A 193 13.33 4.89 15.16
N GLN A 194 13.24 6.17 15.49
CA GLN A 194 14.19 6.77 16.43
C GLN A 194 14.11 6.10 17.80
N GLY A 195 15.27 5.75 18.37
CA GLY A 195 15.36 5.05 19.64
C GLY A 195 15.37 3.52 19.54
N SER A 196 15.17 2.94 18.34
CA SER A 196 15.41 1.51 18.14
C SER A 196 16.90 1.20 18.20
N VAL A 197 17.24 0.06 18.81
CA VAL A 197 18.59 -0.52 18.88
C VAL A 197 18.54 -1.99 18.45
N VAL A 198 19.68 -2.60 18.15
CA VAL A 198 19.74 -4.02 17.71
C VAL A 198 19.15 -4.95 18.78
N GLU A 199 19.34 -4.62 20.05
CA GLU A 199 18.81 -5.34 21.20
C GLU A 199 17.31 -5.14 21.41
N HIS A 200 16.73 -4.08 20.82
CA HIS A 200 15.34 -3.70 21.07
C HIS A 200 14.78 -2.82 19.96
N PHE A 201 13.95 -3.39 19.11
CA PHE A 201 13.37 -2.67 17.97
C PHE A 201 11.90 -3.01 17.72
N ASP A 202 11.19 -2.05 17.12
CA ASP A 202 9.81 -2.20 16.73
C ASP A 202 9.71 -2.83 15.33
N VAL A 203 8.80 -3.78 15.18
CA VAL A 203 8.46 -4.42 13.90
C VAL A 203 7.23 -3.72 13.34
N ILE A 204 7.43 -2.89 12.31
CA ILE A 204 6.40 -2.02 11.72
C ILE A 204 6.17 -2.40 10.25
N PRO A 205 5.53 -3.53 9.96
CA PRO A 205 5.16 -3.86 8.60
C PRO A 205 3.91 -3.08 8.19
N SER A 206 3.89 -2.61 6.95
CA SER A 206 2.66 -2.19 6.28
C SER A 206 2.02 -3.41 5.62
N LEU A 207 0.71 -3.58 5.81
CA LEU A 207 -0.05 -4.69 5.25
C LEU A 207 -1.34 -4.20 4.62
N HIS A 208 -1.54 -4.56 3.35
CA HIS A 208 -2.72 -4.22 2.58
C HIS A 208 -3.36 -5.49 1.98
N PHE A 209 -4.69 -5.58 2.10
CA PHE A 209 -5.50 -6.63 1.50
C PHE A 209 -6.30 -6.13 0.31
N GLY A 210 -6.36 -6.96 -0.72
CA GLY A 210 -7.12 -6.67 -1.93
C GLY A 210 -7.73 -7.92 -2.55
N THR A 211 -8.12 -7.82 -3.82
CA THR A 211 -8.73 -8.93 -4.55
C THR A 211 -8.05 -9.15 -5.90
N MET A 212 -8.16 -10.37 -6.41
CA MET A 212 -7.70 -10.74 -7.74
C MET A 212 -8.88 -11.08 -8.63
N GLU A 213 -8.88 -10.54 -9.84
CA GLU A 213 -9.89 -10.82 -10.85
C GLU A 213 -9.34 -11.75 -11.93
N TYR A 214 -10.12 -12.76 -12.30
CA TYR A 214 -9.83 -13.69 -13.37
C TYR A 214 -11.00 -13.75 -14.34
N ASP A 215 -10.71 -13.81 -15.65
CA ASP A 215 -11.67 -14.29 -16.64
C ASP A 215 -11.42 -15.79 -16.86
N VAL A 216 -12.45 -16.61 -16.63
CA VAL A 216 -12.41 -18.05 -16.90
C VAL A 216 -13.60 -18.40 -17.78
N ASN A 217 -13.34 -18.57 -19.07
CA ASN A 217 -14.35 -18.92 -20.08
C ASN A 217 -15.54 -17.94 -20.09
N GLY A 218 -15.29 -16.62 -19.95
CA GLY A 218 -16.32 -15.60 -19.91
C GLY A 218 -17.03 -15.45 -18.56
N LEU A 219 -16.55 -16.13 -17.52
CA LEU A 219 -16.94 -15.88 -16.13
C LEU A 219 -15.92 -14.95 -15.49
N ASN A 220 -16.40 -13.83 -14.93
CA ASN A 220 -15.56 -13.00 -14.07
C ASN A 220 -15.52 -13.62 -12.67
N VAL A 221 -14.32 -13.87 -12.17
CA VAL A 221 -14.09 -14.46 -10.85
C VAL A 221 -13.26 -13.51 -10.01
N VAL A 222 -13.78 -13.13 -8.85
CA VAL A 222 -13.08 -12.34 -7.85
C VAL A 222 -12.62 -13.27 -6.74
N VAL A 223 -11.32 -13.28 -6.46
CA VAL A 223 -10.71 -14.04 -5.37
C VAL A 223 -10.22 -13.08 -4.30
N GLY A 224 -10.57 -13.35 -3.05
CA GLY A 224 -10.15 -12.56 -1.90
C GLY A 224 -9.94 -13.44 -0.66
N LEU A 225 -9.50 -12.80 0.42
CA LEU A 225 -9.18 -13.46 1.69
C LEU A 225 -10.21 -13.04 2.73
N LYS A 226 -10.79 -13.98 3.47
CA LYS A 226 -11.70 -13.70 4.60
C LYS A 226 -10.96 -13.58 5.91
N ARG A 227 -9.91 -14.38 6.07
CA ARG A 227 -9.09 -14.47 7.26
C ARG A 227 -7.65 -14.80 6.88
N VAL A 228 -6.70 -14.22 7.59
CA VAL A 228 -5.28 -14.55 7.47
C VAL A 228 -4.58 -14.49 8.82
N LEU A 229 -3.48 -15.22 8.93
CA LEU A 229 -2.62 -15.21 10.11
C LEU A 229 -1.28 -14.56 9.75
N CYS A 230 -0.76 -13.74 10.66
CA CYS A 230 0.54 -13.10 10.56
C CYS A 230 1.40 -13.60 11.72
N HIS A 231 2.46 -14.32 11.39
CA HIS A 231 3.40 -14.89 12.36
C HIS A 231 4.67 -14.06 12.36
N VAL A 232 5.15 -13.63 13.52
CA VAL A 232 6.43 -12.94 13.66
C VAL A 232 7.39 -13.82 14.42
N THR A 233 8.55 -14.15 13.87
CA THR A 233 9.56 -14.97 14.54
C THR A 233 10.89 -14.24 14.61
N SER A 234 11.75 -14.65 15.53
CA SER A 234 13.12 -14.18 15.65
C SER A 234 14.04 -15.33 16.05
N ASP A 235 15.24 -15.37 15.48
CA ASP A 235 16.20 -16.46 15.74
C ASP A 235 16.85 -16.32 17.12
N HIS A 236 16.96 -15.07 17.59
CA HIS A 236 17.74 -14.70 18.78
C HIS A 236 17.02 -13.71 19.71
N GLY A 237 15.82 -13.27 19.31
CA GLY A 237 15.02 -12.32 20.06
C GLY A 237 13.71 -12.93 20.56
N GLU A 238 13.17 -12.29 21.59
CA GLU A 238 11.84 -12.57 22.11
C GLU A 238 10.83 -11.57 21.51
N VAL A 239 9.72 -12.09 20.99
CA VAL A 239 8.63 -11.28 20.45
C VAL A 239 7.75 -10.80 21.61
N GLN A 240 7.64 -9.48 21.76
CA GLN A 240 6.82 -8.82 22.76
C GLN A 240 5.59 -8.21 22.07
N ALA A 241 4.43 -8.84 22.27
CA ALA A 241 3.18 -8.52 21.59
C ALA A 241 2.38 -7.35 22.22
N ASP A 242 2.89 -6.74 23.30
CA ASP A 242 2.17 -5.73 24.11
C ASP A 242 1.84 -4.41 23.39
N THR A 243 2.18 -4.29 22.10
CA THR A 243 2.12 -3.02 21.34
C THR A 243 0.87 -2.90 20.46
N PHE A 244 0.33 -4.01 19.94
CA PHE A 244 -0.84 -4.01 19.05
C PHE A 244 -1.74 -5.25 19.29
N GLY A 245 -3.05 -5.02 19.49
CA GLY A 245 -4.05 -6.09 19.63
C GLY A 245 -4.63 -6.36 21.03
N SER A 246 -4.27 -5.58 22.06
CA SER A 246 -4.79 -5.75 23.44
C SER A 246 -6.16 -5.09 23.70
N GLY A 247 -6.75 -4.40 22.72
CA GLY A 247 -8.04 -3.73 22.85
C GLY A 247 -8.63 -3.21 21.53
N GLY A 248 -8.78 -4.07 20.52
CA GLY A 248 -9.25 -3.69 19.18
C GLY A 248 -10.56 -2.88 19.20
N THR A 249 -10.55 -1.71 18.55
CA THR A 249 -11.72 -0.81 18.47
C THR A 249 -12.23 -0.63 17.04
N ARG A 250 -11.51 -1.10 16.01
CA ARG A 250 -11.97 -1.13 14.61
C ARG A 250 -12.25 -2.56 14.13
N ALA A 251 -13.21 -2.70 13.22
CA ALA A 251 -13.72 -3.98 12.72
C ALA A 251 -12.74 -4.80 11.85
N SER A 252 -11.50 -4.32 11.69
CA SER A 252 -10.42 -4.96 10.92
C SER A 252 -9.08 -4.95 11.66
N ASP A 253 -9.07 -4.55 12.94
CA ASP A 253 -7.87 -4.60 13.76
C ASP A 253 -7.48 -6.07 13.99
N PRO A 254 -6.19 -6.42 13.93
CA PRO A 254 -5.77 -7.76 14.21
C PRO A 254 -6.08 -8.14 15.65
N THR A 255 -6.60 -9.34 15.82
CA THR A 255 -6.75 -9.95 17.12
C THR A 255 -5.48 -10.69 17.47
N TYR A 256 -4.90 -10.36 18.62
CA TYR A 256 -3.82 -11.14 19.18
C TYR A 256 -4.40 -12.45 19.74
N ASN A 257 -4.02 -13.59 19.16
CA ASN A 257 -4.55 -14.89 19.57
C ASN A 257 -3.75 -15.47 20.75
N ALA A 258 -2.45 -15.71 20.54
CA ALA A 258 -1.47 -16.10 21.56
C ALA A 258 -0.06 -16.17 20.93
N GLY A 259 0.97 -15.88 21.72
CA GLY A 259 2.37 -16.04 21.32
C GLY A 259 2.85 -14.96 20.35
N ASP A 260 3.16 -15.35 19.14
CA ASP A 260 3.80 -14.55 18.10
C ASP A 260 2.94 -14.46 16.82
N VAL A 261 1.62 -14.58 17.00
CA VAL A 261 0.62 -14.67 15.92
C VAL A 261 -0.51 -13.64 16.07
N TRP A 262 -0.73 -12.89 14.99
CA TRP A 262 -1.83 -11.95 14.82
C TRP A 262 -2.81 -12.45 13.77
N GLU A 263 -4.10 -12.37 14.07
CA GLU A 263 -5.15 -12.78 13.16
C GLU A 263 -5.90 -11.58 12.59
N PHE A 264 -6.09 -11.57 11.28
CA PHE A 264 -6.90 -10.57 10.58
C PHE A 264 -8.15 -11.25 10.03
N VAL A 265 -9.32 -10.70 10.34
CA VAL A 265 -10.61 -11.21 9.85
C VAL A 265 -11.39 -10.05 9.21
N GLY A 266 -12.00 -10.31 8.06
CA GLY A 266 -12.87 -9.33 7.42
C GLY A 266 -14.11 -9.04 8.27
N PRO A 267 -14.61 -7.79 8.27
CA PRO A 267 -15.77 -7.41 9.07
C PRO A 267 -16.98 -8.27 8.67
N GLN A 268 -17.66 -8.85 9.66
CA GLN A 268 -18.84 -9.70 9.45
C GLN A 268 -18.59 -10.92 8.51
N GLY A 269 -17.33 -11.38 8.40
CA GLY A 269 -16.94 -12.50 7.54
C GLY A 269 -16.83 -12.13 6.06
N GLU A 270 -16.85 -10.84 5.72
CA GLU A 270 -16.57 -10.36 4.37
C GLU A 270 -15.09 -10.52 3.99
N LEU A 271 -14.77 -10.17 2.75
CA LEU A 271 -13.39 -10.12 2.27
C LEU A 271 -12.61 -9.01 2.99
N LEU A 272 -11.41 -9.34 3.43
CA LEU A 272 -10.37 -8.40 3.83
C LEU A 272 -10.07 -7.45 2.67
N LYS A 273 -10.11 -6.15 2.95
CA LYS A 273 -9.86 -5.07 2.00
C LYS A 273 -9.19 -3.90 2.71
N GLY A 274 -8.32 -3.19 2.00
CA GLY A 274 -7.67 -1.98 2.52
C GLY A 274 -6.50 -2.29 3.45
N TYR A 275 -6.10 -1.31 4.26
CA TYR A 275 -4.98 -1.46 5.19
C TYR A 275 -5.40 -2.20 6.45
N ALA A 276 -4.59 -3.17 6.81
CA ALA A 276 -4.70 -3.90 8.06
C ALA A 276 -3.60 -3.52 9.05
N LEU A 277 -2.42 -3.15 8.55
CA LEU A 277 -1.32 -2.59 9.33
C LEU A 277 -0.79 -1.32 8.65
N GLY A 278 -0.66 -0.25 9.42
CA GLY A 278 -0.21 1.07 8.99
C GLY A 278 1.24 1.37 9.39
N GLN A 279 1.43 2.48 10.14
CA GLN A 279 2.73 2.91 10.67
C GLN A 279 2.89 2.54 12.16
N GLU A 280 2.05 1.64 12.66
CA GLU A 280 2.04 1.21 14.05
C GLU A 280 2.84 -0.08 14.22
N ALA A 281 3.55 -0.19 15.34
CA ALA A 281 4.35 -1.36 15.63
C ALA A 281 3.46 -2.56 15.92
N LEU A 282 3.57 -3.60 15.10
CA LEU A 282 2.88 -4.87 15.30
C LEU A 282 3.34 -5.53 16.59
N CYS A 283 4.65 -5.52 16.81
CA CYS A 283 5.30 -6.03 18.00
C CYS A 283 6.68 -5.41 18.16
N LYS A 284 7.34 -5.82 19.23
CA LYS A 284 8.69 -5.40 19.59
C LYS A 284 9.55 -6.64 19.77
N ILE A 285 10.76 -6.62 19.22
CA ILE A 285 11.71 -7.72 19.38
C ILE A 285 12.79 -7.30 20.35
N LYS A 286 12.97 -8.12 21.38
CA LYS A 286 14.03 -7.97 22.36
C LYS A 286 15.10 -9.04 22.15
N THR A 287 16.25 -8.63 21.63
CA THR A 287 17.39 -9.50 21.35
C THR A 287 18.40 -9.44 22.49
N ARG A 288 19.11 -10.54 22.75
CA ARG A 288 20.18 -10.52 23.75
C ARG A 288 21.36 -9.65 23.27
N PRO A 289 22.05 -8.93 24.16
CA PRO A 289 23.21 -8.12 23.79
C PRO A 289 24.27 -8.94 23.02
N GLY A 290 24.77 -8.38 21.92
CA GLY A 290 25.80 -8.99 21.08
C GLY A 290 25.32 -10.06 20.09
N LEU A 291 24.01 -10.36 20.03
CA LEU A 291 23.43 -11.19 18.97
C LEU A 291 22.84 -10.31 17.85
N PRO A 292 22.82 -10.79 16.60
CA PRO A 292 22.27 -10.01 15.49
C PRO A 292 20.76 -9.84 15.64
N ALA A 293 20.25 -8.67 15.22
CA ALA A 293 18.82 -8.44 15.12
C ALA A 293 18.26 -9.28 13.97
N HIS A 294 17.19 -10.04 14.25
CA HIS A 294 16.46 -10.80 13.25
C HIS A 294 14.96 -10.70 13.52
N ALA A 295 14.17 -10.48 12.47
CA ALA A 295 12.73 -10.59 12.48
C ALA A 295 12.25 -11.22 11.18
N ARG A 296 11.41 -12.23 11.25
CA ARG A 296 10.75 -12.82 10.08
C ARG A 296 9.24 -12.75 10.28
N ILE A 297 8.55 -12.14 9.31
CA ILE A 297 7.10 -11.97 9.31
C ILE A 297 6.54 -12.83 8.19
N GLU A 298 5.67 -13.77 8.52
CA GLU A 298 5.01 -14.65 7.57
C GLU A 298 3.50 -14.46 7.60
N LEU A 299 2.93 -14.12 6.44
CA LEU A 299 1.50 -14.02 6.27
C LEU A 299 0.97 -15.29 5.61
N THR A 300 0.06 -15.98 6.29
CA THR A 300 -0.47 -17.27 5.87
C THR A 300 -1.99 -17.26 5.79
N VAL A 301 -2.56 -18.15 4.97
CA VAL A 301 -4.01 -18.30 4.83
C VAL A 301 -4.40 -19.77 4.70
N ALA A 302 -5.46 -20.18 5.41
CA ALA A 302 -6.07 -21.49 5.21
C ALA A 302 -6.84 -21.52 3.90
N ARG A 303 -6.93 -22.70 3.27
CA ARG A 303 -7.70 -22.84 2.01
C ARG A 303 -9.16 -22.43 2.15
N SER A 304 -9.77 -22.71 3.31
CA SER A 304 -11.17 -22.38 3.62
C SER A 304 -11.44 -20.88 3.72
N ASP A 305 -10.40 -20.08 3.97
CA ASP A 305 -10.50 -18.64 4.14
C ASP A 305 -10.28 -17.87 2.83
N ILE A 306 -10.13 -18.58 1.71
CA ILE A 306 -10.07 -17.99 0.37
C ILE A 306 -11.46 -18.06 -0.25
N ASP A 307 -12.04 -16.90 -0.58
CA ASP A 307 -13.36 -16.82 -1.19
C ASP A 307 -13.25 -16.57 -2.70
N CYS A 308 -14.12 -17.22 -3.47
CA CYS A 308 -14.23 -17.07 -4.91
C CYS A 308 -15.67 -16.66 -5.27
N SER A 309 -15.84 -15.41 -5.69
CA SER A 309 -17.13 -14.88 -6.14
C SER A 309 -17.19 -14.88 -7.67
N PHE A 310 -18.28 -15.44 -8.24
CA PHE A 310 -18.46 -15.61 -9.70
C PHE A 310 -19.57 -14.70 -10.24
N SER A 311 -19.33 -14.11 -11.42
CA SER A 311 -20.34 -13.37 -12.16
C SER A 311 -20.37 -13.80 -13.63
N PRO A 312 -21.49 -14.40 -14.11
CA PRO A 312 -22.70 -14.81 -13.37
C PRO A 312 -22.49 -16.07 -12.48
N PRO A 313 -23.28 -16.25 -11.40
CA PRO A 313 -23.01 -17.25 -10.35
C PRO A 313 -23.23 -18.73 -10.74
N LYS A 314 -23.79 -19.04 -11.92
CA LYS A 314 -24.32 -20.37 -12.27
C LYS A 314 -23.28 -21.44 -12.67
N ALA A 315 -21.98 -21.16 -12.65
CA ALA A 315 -20.94 -22.06 -13.17
C ALA A 315 -19.75 -22.31 -12.21
N ALA A 316 -20.00 -22.29 -10.89
CA ALA A 316 -18.96 -22.23 -9.87
C ALA A 316 -18.09 -23.50 -9.76
N ASN A 317 -18.64 -24.71 -9.63
CA ASN A 317 -17.87 -25.83 -9.06
C ASN A 317 -16.63 -26.30 -9.84
N GLN A 318 -16.67 -26.35 -11.18
CA GLN A 318 -15.48 -26.72 -11.97
C GLN A 318 -14.55 -25.52 -12.22
N ALA A 319 -15.10 -24.30 -12.26
CA ALA A 319 -14.34 -23.07 -12.39
C ALA A 319 -13.54 -22.77 -11.11
N THR A 320 -14.12 -22.95 -9.93
CA THR A 320 -13.45 -22.76 -8.63
C THR A 320 -12.18 -23.58 -8.51
N ARG A 321 -12.20 -24.87 -8.91
CA ARG A 321 -10.98 -25.70 -8.85
C ARG A 321 -9.85 -25.15 -9.72
N LYS A 322 -10.15 -24.72 -10.95
CA LYS A 322 -9.16 -24.15 -11.88
C LYS A 322 -8.68 -22.77 -11.42
N VAL A 323 -9.59 -21.93 -10.92
CA VAL A 323 -9.28 -20.62 -10.37
C VAL A 323 -8.38 -20.77 -9.15
N MET A 324 -8.71 -21.67 -8.23
CA MET A 324 -7.89 -21.94 -7.05
C MET A 324 -6.52 -22.47 -7.42
N ALA A 325 -6.41 -23.39 -8.40
CA ALA A 325 -5.11 -23.86 -8.88
C ALA A 325 -4.26 -22.69 -9.41
N ARG A 326 -4.85 -21.79 -10.20
CA ARG A 326 -4.17 -20.59 -10.72
C ARG A 326 -3.82 -19.58 -9.62
N PHE A 327 -4.73 -19.38 -8.68
CA PHE A 327 -4.50 -18.55 -7.49
C PHE A 327 -3.42 -19.13 -6.59
N LEU A 328 -3.13 -20.43 -6.62
CA LEU A 328 -2.12 -21.05 -5.77
C LEU A 328 -0.82 -21.42 -6.50
N GLU A 329 -0.76 -21.26 -7.83
CA GLU A 329 0.37 -21.66 -8.69
C GLU A 329 1.77 -21.12 -8.27
N LYS A 330 1.85 -20.07 -7.44
CA LYS A 330 3.10 -19.51 -6.92
C LYS A 330 3.12 -19.34 -5.40
N ALA A 331 2.09 -19.83 -4.70
CA ALA A 331 2.04 -19.81 -3.25
C ALA A 331 2.82 -21.03 -2.71
N SER A 332 3.67 -20.81 -1.72
CA SER A 332 4.33 -21.91 -1.01
C SER A 332 3.32 -22.52 -0.04
N PHE A 333 3.07 -23.83 -0.15
CA PHE A 333 2.16 -24.53 0.74
C PHE A 333 2.93 -25.08 1.96
N GLN A 334 2.44 -24.80 3.16
CA GLN A 334 2.96 -25.36 4.41
C GLN A 334 2.09 -26.57 4.82
N GLU A 335 2.57 -27.78 4.53
CA GLU A 335 1.82 -29.02 4.79
C GLU A 335 1.46 -29.22 6.26
N VAL A 336 2.31 -28.75 7.19
CA VAL A 336 2.13 -28.94 8.64
C VAL A 336 0.94 -28.13 9.17
N THR A 337 0.71 -26.94 8.63
CA THR A 337 -0.33 -26.02 9.09
C THR A 337 -1.57 -26.05 8.20
N ASP A 338 -1.53 -26.70 7.04
CA ASP A 338 -2.56 -26.61 5.97
C ASP A 338 -2.83 -25.16 5.52
N HIS A 339 -1.78 -24.33 5.55
CA HIS A 339 -1.83 -22.93 5.15
C HIS A 339 -0.93 -22.65 3.94
N PHE A 340 -1.30 -21.62 3.18
CA PHE A 340 -0.48 -21.07 2.10
C PHE A 340 0.24 -19.81 2.58
N VAL A 341 1.53 -19.71 2.29
CA VAL A 341 2.29 -18.47 2.51
C VAL A 341 1.98 -17.49 1.39
N LEU A 342 1.42 -16.35 1.77
CA LEU A 342 1.08 -15.26 0.87
C LEU A 342 2.22 -14.26 0.72
N SER A 343 2.90 -13.98 1.84
CA SER A 343 3.95 -12.99 1.91
C SER A 343 4.94 -13.30 3.04
N THR A 344 6.20 -12.98 2.81
CA THR A 344 7.27 -13.05 3.81
C THR A 344 8.06 -11.76 3.81
N VAL A 345 8.36 -11.24 5.00
CA VAL A 345 9.35 -10.18 5.22
C VAL A 345 10.43 -10.71 6.14
N GLU A 346 11.69 -10.56 5.76
CA GLU A 346 12.84 -10.89 6.59
C GLU A 346 13.65 -9.62 6.84
N MET A 347 13.93 -9.31 8.11
CA MET A 347 14.68 -8.15 8.56
C MET A 347 15.89 -8.64 9.35
N LYS A 348 17.10 -8.23 8.96
CA LYS A 348 18.34 -8.66 9.64
C LYS A 348 19.36 -7.54 9.76
N SER A 349 20.09 -7.51 10.88
CA SER A 349 21.27 -6.65 11.00
C SER A 349 22.39 -7.20 10.11
N GLN A 350 23.28 -6.30 9.65
CA GLN A 350 24.46 -6.68 8.88
C GLN A 350 25.47 -7.51 9.68
#